data_AF-D3VBV2-F1
#
_entry.id   AF-D3VBV2-F1
#
_cell.length_a   1.000
_cell.length_b   1.000
_cell.length_c   1.000
_cell.angle_alpha   90.00
_cell.angle_beta   90.00
_cell.angle_gamma   90.00
#
_symmetry.space_group_name_H-M   'P 1'
#
loop_
_entity.id
_entity.type
_entity.pdbx_description
1 polymer ?
#
loop_
_entity_poly.entity_id
_entity_poly.type
_entity_poly.pdbx_seq_one_letter_code
_entity_poly.pdbx_strand_id
1 'polypeptide(L)'
;MQRRFGPEFKLECTQLVLDQNYSVSEAAQAMNISKAFRRLLWRYRMKQSLSCRGNCWDNSPMERFFRSLKSELVPQEGYANFTKASHSITHYITGYYRQLRPHRYNNGLTPNESERLFWKISQVVTNFC
;
A
#
# COMPACT_ATOMS: atom_id res chain seq x y z
N MET A 1 -20.41 -7.41 13.59
CA MET A 1 -19.17 -8.08 14.03
C MET A 1 -18.18 -7.01 14.50
N GLN A 2 -18.08 -6.76 15.81
CA GLN A 2 -17.02 -5.88 16.34
C GLN A 2 -15.70 -6.64 16.26
N ARG A 3 -14.78 -6.21 15.39
CA ARG A 3 -13.41 -6.71 15.42
C ARG A 3 -12.74 -6.20 16.69
N ARG A 4 -12.26 -7.11 17.54
CA ARG A 4 -11.41 -6.73 18.68
C ARG A 4 -10.04 -6.39 18.12
N PHE A 5 -9.64 -5.12 18.23
CA PHE A 5 -8.29 -4.70 17.88
C PHE A 5 -7.28 -5.28 18.88
N GLY A 6 -6.09 -5.64 18.39
CA GLY A 6 -5.00 -6.13 19.23
C GLY A 6 -4.48 -5.06 20.20
N PRO A 7 -3.76 -5.47 21.26
CA PRO A 7 -3.19 -4.54 22.25
C PRO A 7 -2.21 -3.53 21.62
N GLU A 8 -1.36 -3.99 20.70
CA GLU A 8 -0.40 -3.13 19.97
C GLU A 8 -1.09 -2.02 19.15
N PHE A 9 -2.18 -2.38 18.46
CA PHE A 9 -2.96 -1.41 17.68
C PHE A 9 -3.55 -0.32 18.59
N LYS A 10 -4.00 -0.70 19.78
CA LYS A 10 -4.50 0.25 20.77
C LYS A 10 -3.38 1.16 21.25
N LEU A 11 -2.16 0.63 21.45
CA LEU A 11 -0.98 1.41 21.84
C LEU A 11 -0.63 2.47 20.80
N GLU A 12 -0.61 2.12 19.51
CA GLU A 12 -0.38 3.09 18.42
C GLU A 12 -1.45 4.17 18.40
N CYS A 13 -2.73 3.80 18.57
CA CYS A 13 -3.81 4.78 18.63
C CYS A 13 -3.66 5.72 19.82
N THR A 14 -3.28 5.20 21.00
CA THR A 14 -3.01 6.04 22.16
C THR A 14 -1.81 6.95 21.94
N GLN A 15 -0.77 6.47 21.25
CA GLN A 15 0.42 7.26 20.96
C GLN A 15 0.09 8.46 20.05
N LEU A 16 -0.72 8.26 19.00
CA LEU A 16 -1.16 9.36 18.14
C LEU A 16 -1.95 10.42 18.91
N VAL A 17 -2.85 9.97 19.80
CA VAL A 17 -3.72 10.88 20.56
C VAL A 17 -2.95 11.63 21.64
N LEU A 18 -2.08 10.94 22.38
CA LEU A 18 -1.39 11.49 23.55
C LEU A 18 -0.09 12.22 23.17
N ASP A 19 0.74 11.63 22.31
CA ASP A 19 2.08 12.16 22.01
C ASP A 19 2.07 13.16 20.85
N GLN A 20 1.22 12.92 19.85
CA GLN A 20 1.13 13.75 18.65
C GLN A 20 -0.07 14.72 18.70
N ASN A 21 -0.82 14.72 19.80
CA ASN A 21 -1.97 15.58 20.05
C ASN A 21 -3.08 15.48 18.97
N TYR A 22 -3.26 14.29 18.38
CA TYR A 22 -4.37 14.04 17.46
C TYR A 22 -5.67 13.89 18.24
N SER A 23 -6.79 14.40 17.73
CA SER A 23 -8.10 13.96 18.21
C SER A 23 -8.32 12.47 17.90
N VAL A 24 -9.20 11.81 18.65
CA VAL A 24 -9.59 10.41 18.39
C VAL A 24 -10.08 10.23 16.95
N SER A 25 -10.79 11.23 16.41
CA SER A 25 -11.23 11.25 15.02
C SER A 25 -10.08 11.29 14.02
N GLU A 26 -9.07 12.15 14.25
CA GLU A 26 -7.93 12.29 13.35
C GLU A 26 -7.03 11.06 13.41
N ALA A 27 -6.78 10.51 14.60
CA ALA A 27 -6.04 9.26 14.75
C ALA A 27 -6.76 8.11 14.02
N ALA A 28 -8.09 8.03 14.12
CA ALA A 28 -8.87 7.03 13.41
C ALA A 28 -8.83 7.22 11.88
N GLN A 29 -8.76 8.45 11.39
CA GLN A 29 -8.60 8.75 9.96
C GLN A 29 -7.19 8.39 9.47
N ALA A 30 -6.15 8.82 10.18
CA ALA A 30 -4.76 8.52 9.85
C ALA A 30 -4.49 7.01 9.79
N MET A 31 -5.07 6.25 10.71
CA MET A 31 -4.95 4.78 10.76
C MET A 31 -5.92 4.04 9.83
N ASN A 32 -6.66 4.75 8.97
CA ASN A 32 -7.65 4.17 8.05
C ASN A 32 -8.69 3.26 8.75
N ILE A 33 -9.06 3.59 9.99
CA ILE A 33 -10.06 2.86 10.78
C ILE A 33 -11.32 3.67 11.07
N SER A 34 -11.43 4.88 10.52
CA SER A 34 -12.57 5.76 10.72
C SER A 34 -13.89 5.09 10.25
N LYS A 35 -15.01 5.48 10.88
CA LYS A 35 -16.33 4.97 10.49
C LYS A 35 -16.66 5.28 9.03
N ALA A 36 -16.23 6.43 8.54
CA ALA A 36 -16.40 6.84 7.14
C ALA A 36 -15.65 5.89 6.19
N PHE A 37 -14.38 5.58 6.48
CA PHE A 37 -13.58 4.68 5.66
C PHE A 37 -14.14 3.24 5.66
N ARG A 38 -14.55 2.72 6.83
CA ARG A 38 -15.19 1.40 6.90
C ARG A 38 -16.50 1.30 6.12
N ARG A 39 -17.31 2.36 6.13
CA ARG A 39 -18.53 2.45 5.31
C ARG A 39 -18.20 2.43 3.81
N LEU A 40 -17.12 3.13 3.41
CA LEU A 40 -16.64 3.12 2.04
C LEU A 40 -16.25 1.70 1.60
N LEU A 41 -15.42 1.02 2.39
CA LEU A 41 -15.02 -0.37 2.10
C LEU A 41 -16.23 -1.31 2.00
N TRP A 42 -17.21 -1.18 2.90
CA TRP A 42 -18.44 -1.96 2.86
C TRP A 42 -19.23 -1.71 1.56
N ARG A 43 -19.36 -0.45 1.13
CA ARG A 43 -20.03 -0.08 -0.13
C ARG A 43 -19.36 -0.71 -1.35
N TYR A 44 -18.04 -0.77 -1.37
CA TYR A 44 -17.26 -1.42 -2.44
C TYR A 44 -17.06 -2.93 -2.24
N ARG A 45 -17.69 -3.54 -1.23
CA ARG A 45 -17.53 -4.96 -0.88
C ARG A 45 -16.08 -5.39 -0.67
N MET A 46 -15.24 -4.47 -0.19
CA MET A 46 -13.83 -4.70 0.10
C MET A 46 -13.65 -5.17 1.55
N LYS A 47 -12.91 -6.26 1.75
CA LYS A 47 -12.54 -6.75 3.08
C LYS A 47 -11.27 -6.05 3.55
N GLN A 48 -11.35 -5.27 4.62
CA GLN A 48 -10.15 -4.71 5.25
C GLN A 48 -9.32 -5.84 5.87
N SER A 49 -8.02 -5.86 5.55
CA SER A 49 -7.01 -6.64 6.28
C SER A 49 -6.16 -5.69 7.10
N LEU A 50 -6.07 -5.92 8.41
CA LEU A 50 -5.14 -5.23 9.30
C LEU A 50 -4.32 -6.34 9.95
N SER A 51 -3.05 -6.43 9.57
CA SER A 51 -2.11 -7.37 10.19
C SER A 51 -1.70 -6.88 11.57
N CYS A 52 -1.29 -7.80 12.44
CA CYS A 52 -0.68 -7.42 13.71
C CYS A 52 0.68 -6.75 13.48
N ARG A 53 1.06 -5.85 14.38
CA ARG A 53 2.41 -5.27 14.42
C ARG A 53 3.45 -6.39 14.44
N GLY A 54 4.51 -6.25 13.64
CA GLY A 54 5.56 -7.25 13.50
C GLY A 54 5.36 -8.26 12.36
N ASN A 55 4.18 -8.32 11.72
CA ASN A 55 4.01 -9.06 10.47
C ASN A 55 4.38 -8.19 9.26
N CYS A 56 5.68 -8.06 8.99
CA CYS A 56 6.18 -7.24 7.89
C CYS A 56 5.92 -7.85 6.51
N TRP A 57 5.58 -9.15 6.42
CA TRP A 57 5.38 -9.84 5.15
C TRP A 57 4.32 -9.17 4.28
N ASP A 58 3.20 -8.77 4.91
CA ASP A 58 2.08 -8.12 4.22
C ASP A 58 2.47 -6.72 3.68
N ASN A 59 3.37 -6.02 4.37
CA ASN A 59 3.82 -4.68 3.99
C ASN A 59 5.10 -4.69 3.13
N SER A 60 5.83 -5.81 3.10
CA SER A 60 7.12 -5.93 2.43
C SER A 60 7.09 -5.52 0.94
N PRO A 61 6.03 -5.78 0.15
CA PRO A 61 5.97 -5.31 -1.23
C PRO A 61 5.88 -3.79 -1.31
N MET A 62 5.13 -3.16 -0.41
CA MET A 62 4.99 -1.70 -0.33
C MET A 62 6.27 -1.03 0.15
N GLU A 63 6.94 -1.57 1.16
CA GLU A 63 8.25 -1.08 1.62
C GLU A 63 9.29 -1.13 0.50
N ARG A 64 9.30 -2.23 -0.26
CA ARG A 64 10.18 -2.39 -1.42
C ARG A 64 9.88 -1.35 -2.50
N PHE A 65 8.60 -1.10 -2.80
CA PHE A 65 8.19 -0.06 -3.72
C PHE A 65 8.69 1.32 -3.27
N PHE A 66 8.43 1.72 -2.02
CA PHE A 66 8.83 3.04 -1.52
C PHE A 66 10.33 3.22 -1.47
N ARG A 67 11.09 2.15 -1.15
CA ARG A 67 12.55 2.18 -1.22
C ARG A 67 13.03 2.51 -2.63
N SER A 68 12.52 1.79 -3.63
CA SER A 68 12.86 2.04 -5.04
C SER A 68 12.43 3.41 -5.52
N LEU A 69 11.20 3.83 -5.20
CA LEU A 69 10.71 5.18 -5.53
C LEU A 69 11.67 6.26 -5.00
N LYS A 70 12.09 6.17 -3.73
CA LYS A 70 12.97 7.16 -3.12
C LYS A 70 14.37 7.13 -3.72
N SER A 71 14.94 5.96 -3.98
CA SER A 71 16.30 5.84 -4.51
C SER A 71 16.41 6.13 -6.01
N GLU A 72 15.38 5.83 -6.79
CA GLU A 72 15.41 5.88 -8.25
C GLU A 72 14.79 7.16 -8.82
N LEU A 73 13.86 7.80 -8.09
CA LEU A 73 13.10 8.96 -8.60
C LEU A 73 13.27 10.24 -7.78
N VAL A 74 13.22 10.15 -6.44
CA VAL A 74 13.10 11.34 -5.60
C VAL A 74 14.44 12.09 -5.56
N PRO A 75 14.49 13.37 -6.00
CA PRO A 75 15.71 14.17 -5.93
C PRO A 75 16.14 14.40 -4.48
N GLN A 76 17.44 14.51 -4.24
CA GLN A 76 17.99 14.79 -2.90
C GLN A 76 17.48 16.12 -2.33
N GLU A 77 17.36 17.15 -3.17
CA GLU A 77 16.82 18.47 -2.81
C GLU A 77 15.28 18.51 -2.79
N GLY A 78 14.61 17.40 -3.09
CA GLY A 78 13.16 17.32 -3.18
C GLY A 78 12.56 17.97 -4.43
N TYR A 79 11.26 18.26 -4.36
CA TYR A 79 10.50 18.86 -5.46
C TYR A 79 10.15 20.32 -5.16
N ALA A 80 10.25 21.18 -6.17
CA ALA A 80 9.93 22.60 -6.02
C ALA A 80 8.44 22.87 -5.69
N ASN A 81 7.53 22.00 -6.14
CA ASN A 81 6.11 22.10 -5.80
C ASN A 81 5.40 20.75 -5.93
N PHE A 82 4.18 20.69 -5.38
CA PHE A 82 3.35 19.49 -5.38
C PHE A 82 3.01 18.99 -6.78
N THR A 83 2.72 19.89 -7.73
CA THR A 83 2.36 19.51 -9.10
C THR A 83 3.49 18.75 -9.79
N LYS A 84 4.73 19.23 -9.67
CA LYS A 84 5.92 18.54 -10.20
C LYS A 84 6.12 17.18 -9.53
N ALA A 85 5.96 17.11 -8.21
CA ALA A 85 6.05 15.85 -7.47
C ALA A 85 4.98 14.84 -7.96
N SER A 86 3.72 15.29 -8.07
CA SER A 86 2.60 14.47 -8.51
C SER A 86 2.78 13.94 -9.94
N HIS A 87 3.23 14.79 -10.87
CA HIS A 87 3.52 14.37 -12.25
C HIS A 87 4.67 13.37 -12.30
N SER A 88 5.78 13.66 -11.63
CA SER A 88 6.96 12.80 -11.57
C SER A 88 6.62 11.42 -11.00
N ILE A 89 5.94 11.38 -9.86
CA ILE A 89 5.52 10.14 -9.19
C ILE A 89 4.53 9.38 -10.07
N THR A 90 3.52 10.05 -10.65
CA THR A 90 2.56 9.38 -11.53
C THR A 90 3.26 8.75 -12.72
N HIS A 91 4.14 9.49 -13.39
CA HIS A 91 4.90 9.01 -14.54
C HIS A 91 5.81 7.83 -14.18
N TYR A 92 6.49 7.90 -13.03
CA TYR A 92 7.29 6.79 -12.53
C TYR A 92 6.44 5.53 -12.30
N ILE A 93 5.27 5.65 -11.68
CA ILE A 93 4.44 4.48 -11.39
C ILE A 93 3.81 3.91 -12.68
N THR A 94 3.24 4.74 -13.55
CA THR A 94 2.51 4.30 -14.75
C THR A 94 3.43 3.90 -15.89
N GLY A 95 4.50 4.66 -16.13
CA GLY A 95 5.41 4.47 -17.25
C GLY A 95 6.56 3.53 -16.90
N TYR A 96 7.32 3.84 -15.85
CA TYR A 96 8.55 3.11 -15.56
C TYR A 96 8.34 1.85 -14.71
N TYR A 97 7.85 2.01 -13.47
CA TYR A 97 7.76 0.94 -12.48
C TYR A 97 6.89 -0.24 -12.94
N ARG A 98 5.73 0.04 -13.54
CA ARG A 98 4.80 -1.00 -13.99
C ARG A 98 5.20 -1.69 -15.29
N GLN A 99 5.85 -0.98 -16.22
CA GLN A 99 6.03 -1.46 -17.60
C GLN A 99 7.48 -1.75 -18.00
N LEU A 100 8.47 -1.17 -17.32
CA LEU A 100 9.86 -1.21 -17.76
C LEU A 100 10.83 -1.70 -16.68
N ARG A 101 10.51 -1.45 -15.41
CA ARG A 101 11.40 -1.77 -14.29
C ARG A 101 11.47 -3.30 -14.08
N PRO A 102 12.66 -3.93 -14.12
CA PRO A 102 12.79 -5.35 -13.84
C PRO A 102 12.75 -5.64 -12.33
N HIS A 103 12.12 -6.76 -11.95
CA HIS A 103 12.00 -7.19 -10.55
C HIS A 103 12.63 -8.56 -10.33
N ARG A 104 13.67 -8.64 -9.48
CA ARG A 104 14.33 -9.91 -9.12
C ARG A 104 13.35 -10.97 -8.60
N TYR A 105 12.35 -10.56 -7.81
CA TYR A 105 11.30 -11.47 -7.31
C TYR A 105 10.43 -12.06 -8.44
N ASN A 106 10.24 -11.31 -9.52
CA ASN A 106 9.47 -11.73 -10.70
C ASN A 106 10.38 -12.34 -11.79
N ASN A 107 11.56 -12.86 -11.43
CA ASN A 107 12.54 -13.39 -12.41
C ASN A 107 12.96 -12.37 -13.48
N GLY A 108 13.03 -11.09 -13.11
CA GLY A 108 13.39 -10.00 -14.02
C GLY A 108 12.22 -9.40 -14.78
N LEU A 109 11.02 -9.99 -14.69
CA LEU A 109 9.83 -9.46 -15.35
C LEU A 109 9.31 -8.20 -14.66
N THR A 110 8.59 -7.39 -15.43
CA THR A 110 7.88 -6.21 -14.93
C THR A 110 6.62 -6.64 -14.16
N PRO A 111 6.07 -5.78 -13.29
CA PRO A 111 4.82 -6.07 -12.60
C PRO A 111 3.67 -6.43 -13.54
N ASN A 112 3.51 -5.68 -14.64
CA ASN A 112 2.44 -5.95 -15.61
C ASN A 112 2.61 -7.29 -16.32
N GLU A 113 3.85 -7.67 -16.68
CA GLU A 113 4.11 -8.97 -17.30
C GLU A 113 3.89 -10.12 -16.33
N SER A 114 4.33 -9.97 -15.08
CA SER A 114 4.13 -10.96 -14.04
C SER A 114 2.63 -11.18 -13.77
N GLU A 115 1.84 -10.11 -13.68
CA GLU A 115 0.39 -10.19 -13.53
C GLU A 115 -0.28 -10.83 -14.76
N ARG A 116 0.15 -10.46 -15.97
CA ARG A 116 -0.37 -11.07 -17.20
C ARG A 116 -0.12 -12.57 -17.26
N LEU A 117 1.06 -13.04 -16.84
CA LEU A 117 1.37 -14.46 -16.78
C LEU A 117 0.56 -15.18 -15.71
N PHE A 118 0.40 -14.57 -14.54
CA PHE A 118 -0.43 -15.11 -13.46
C PHE A 118 -1.86 -15.40 -13.95
N TRP A 119 -2.50 -14.44 -14.60
CA TRP A 119 -3.87 -14.62 -15.10
C TRP A 119 -3.98 -15.67 -16.21
N LYS A 120 -3.01 -15.71 -17.13
CA LYS A 120 -2.97 -16.75 -18.16
C LYS A 120 -2.89 -18.15 -17.54
N ILE A 121 -2.02 -18.34 -16.55
CA ILE A 121 -1.84 -19.63 -15.87
C ILE A 121 -3.10 -19.97 -15.06
N SER A 122 -3.63 -19.01 -14.30
CA SER A 122 -4.83 -19.22 -13.48
C SER A 122 -6.03 -19.65 -14.32
N GLN A 123 -6.26 -19.01 -15.47
CA GLN A 123 -7.36 -19.37 -16.38
C GLN A 123 -7.23 -20.79 -16.91
N VAL A 124 -6.00 -21.19 -17.26
CA VAL A 124 -5.71 -22.56 -17.70
C VAL A 124 -6.05 -23.56 -16.59
N VAL A 125 -5.60 -23.31 -15.36
CA VAL A 125 -5.88 -24.19 -14.21
C VAL A 125 -7.38 -24.27 -13.92
N THR A 126 -8.09 -23.14 -13.90
CA THR A 126 -9.54 -23.13 -13.65
C THR A 126 -10.36 -23.82 -14.73
N ASN A 127 -9.83 -23.93 -15.96
CA ASN A 127 -10.51 -24.64 -17.05
C ASN A 127 -10.28 -26.17 -17.00
N PHE A 128 -9.33 -26.65 -16.19
CA PHE A 128 -9.06 -28.08 -15.98
C PHE A 128 -9.74 -28.65 -14.73
N CYS A 129 -10.31 -27.81 -13.87
CA CYS A 129 -11.11 -28.20 -12.70
C CYS A 129 -12.60 -28.04 -13.00
#